data_AF-A0ABD3SC94-F1
#
_entry.id   AF-A0ABD3SC94-F1
#
_cell.length_a   1.000
_cell.length_b   1.000
_cell.length_c   1.000
_cell.angle_alpha   90.00
_cell.angle_beta   90.00
_cell.angle_gamma   90.00
#
_symmetry.space_group_name_H-M   'P 1'
#
loop_
_entity.id
_entity.type
_entity.pdbx_description
1 polymer ?
#
loop_
_entity_poly.entity_id
_entity_poly.type
_entity_poly.pdbx_seq_one_letter_code
_entity_poly.pdbx_strand_id
1 'polypeptide(L)'
;MSNDDWDMLCSYRFGTIIFPRSKEGSTPLPCVIADGDLDGDDYFVMWDEKIMNCLIHSDDKPTSKARRQLFKLELPAGVVKTVVKETKFAKSSDSKWLSKAQDKMLDFPEQRAATQLVGKLYKLCRQASERPRGAFDLFDKDAIAYARAYKDSMDIQKHGGVINLPQRLHENLPKAQQQILSSNVE
;
A
#
# COMPACT_ATOMS: atom_id res chain seq x y z
N MET A 1 -27.67 -14.06 18.34
CA MET A 1 -26.42 -13.81 19.09
C MET A 1 -26.52 -14.62 20.37
N SER A 2 -25.55 -15.49 20.64
CA SER A 2 -25.51 -16.29 21.87
C SER A 2 -25.05 -15.44 23.06
N ASN A 3 -25.23 -15.93 24.29
CA ASN A 3 -24.67 -15.26 25.48
C ASN A 3 -23.14 -15.20 25.41
N ASP A 4 -22.50 -16.26 24.89
CA ASP A 4 -21.04 -16.32 24.72
C ASP A 4 -20.55 -15.24 23.73
N ASP A 5 -21.29 -14.98 22.64
CA ASP A 5 -20.96 -13.91 21.69
C ASP A 5 -21.05 -12.53 22.36
N TRP A 6 -22.04 -12.33 23.24
CA TRP A 6 -22.22 -11.08 23.96
C TRP A 6 -21.13 -10.86 25.00
N ASP A 7 -20.78 -11.88 25.78
CA ASP A 7 -19.71 -11.81 26.77
C ASP A 7 -18.35 -11.55 26.10
N MET A 8 -18.11 -12.17 24.93
CA MET A 8 -16.95 -11.87 24.10
C MET A 8 -16.95 -10.38 23.67
N LEU A 9 -18.06 -9.84 23.18
CA LEU A 9 -18.15 -8.44 22.78
C LEU A 9 -17.90 -7.47 23.95
N CYS A 10 -18.42 -7.80 25.14
CA CYS A 10 -18.20 -7.01 26.35
C CYS A 10 -16.76 -7.10 26.88
N SER A 11 -15.98 -8.11 26.46
CA SER A 11 -14.58 -8.26 26.86
C SER A 11 -13.62 -7.29 26.15
N TYR A 12 -14.04 -6.68 25.04
CA TYR A 12 -13.21 -5.74 24.30
C TYR A 12 -13.04 -4.40 25.02
N ARG A 13 -11.88 -3.77 24.81
CA ARG A 13 -11.60 -2.45 25.38
C ARG A 13 -12.34 -1.37 24.58
N PHE A 14 -12.69 -0.29 25.25
CA PHE A 14 -13.20 0.90 24.56
C PHE A 14 -12.21 1.35 23.48
N GLY A 15 -12.73 1.64 22.29
CA GLY A 15 -11.93 2.00 21.11
C GLY A 15 -11.59 0.83 20.18
N THR A 16 -11.88 -0.42 20.54
CA THR A 16 -11.75 -1.55 19.61
C THR A 16 -12.74 -1.43 18.45
N ILE A 17 -12.25 -1.53 17.21
CA ILE A 17 -13.05 -1.53 15.99
C ILE A 17 -13.17 -2.96 15.50
N ILE A 18 -14.39 -3.42 15.26
CA ILE A 18 -14.67 -4.78 14.77
C ILE A 18 -15.07 -4.68 13.30
N PHE A 19 -14.26 -5.26 12.43
CA PHE A 19 -14.57 -5.36 11.01
C PHE A 19 -15.43 -6.60 10.72
N PRO A 20 -16.41 -6.51 9.81
CA PRO A 20 -17.17 -7.68 9.40
C PRO A 20 -16.26 -8.69 8.71
N ARG A 21 -16.51 -9.99 8.93
CA ARG A 21 -15.84 -11.05 8.19
C ARG A 21 -16.10 -10.87 6.69
N SER A 22 -15.04 -10.90 5.89
CA SER A 22 -15.18 -10.83 4.44
C SER A 22 -15.95 -12.06 3.92
N LYS A 23 -16.75 -11.85 2.88
CA LYS A 23 -17.36 -12.96 2.13
C LYS A 23 -16.26 -13.72 1.40
N GLU A 24 -16.48 -15.00 1.13
CA GLU A 24 -15.56 -15.79 0.32
C GLU A 24 -15.29 -15.10 -1.02
N GLY A 25 -14.01 -14.98 -1.38
CA GLY A 25 -13.58 -14.27 -2.59
C GLY A 25 -13.57 -12.74 -2.52
N SER A 26 -13.88 -12.14 -1.37
CA SER A 26 -13.80 -10.67 -1.18
C SER A 26 -12.62 -10.24 -0.33
N THR A 27 -12.06 -9.06 -0.65
CA THR A 27 -10.96 -8.45 0.11
C THR A 27 -11.47 -7.95 1.47
N PRO A 28 -10.79 -8.29 2.58
CA PRO A 28 -11.11 -7.75 3.90
C PRO A 28 -11.06 -6.21 3.93
N LEU A 29 -11.95 -5.58 4.71
CA LEU A 29 -12.03 -4.11 4.77
C LEU A 29 -10.72 -3.43 5.21
N PRO A 30 -9.99 -3.93 6.22
CA PRO A 30 -8.63 -3.47 6.54
C PRO A 30 -7.74 -3.28 5.31
N CYS A 31 -7.67 -4.30 4.44
CA CYS A 31 -6.82 -4.27 3.25
C CYS A 31 -7.28 -3.25 2.20
N VAL A 32 -8.56 -2.85 2.21
CA VAL A 32 -9.06 -1.79 1.32
C VAL A 32 -8.67 -0.40 1.85
N ILE A 33 -8.45 -0.28 3.16
CA ILE A 33 -8.06 0.97 3.83
C ILE A 33 -6.53 1.01 3.88
N ALA A 34 -5.92 1.59 2.84
CA ALA A 34 -4.47 1.76 2.75
C ALA A 34 -3.66 0.45 2.92
N ASP A 35 -4.23 -0.68 2.52
CA ASP A 35 -3.63 -2.02 2.63
C ASP A 35 -3.29 -2.45 4.07
N GLY A 36 -4.02 -1.93 5.05
CA GLY A 36 -3.87 -2.31 6.45
C GLY A 36 -4.28 -3.75 6.73
N ASP A 37 -3.96 -4.20 7.95
CA ASP A 37 -4.37 -5.50 8.48
C ASP A 37 -4.84 -5.40 9.95
N LEU A 38 -4.77 -6.51 10.68
CA LEU A 38 -5.23 -6.63 12.07
C LEU A 38 -4.08 -6.94 13.05
N ASP A 39 -2.83 -6.62 12.68
CA ASP A 39 -1.63 -6.86 13.50
C ASP A 39 -1.28 -5.74 14.48
N GLY A 40 -2.05 -4.63 14.45
CA GLY A 40 -1.87 -3.48 15.32
C GLY A 40 -2.19 -2.12 14.69
N ASP A 41 -2.66 -2.08 13.44
CA ASP A 41 -3.02 -0.85 12.75
C ASP A 41 -4.13 -0.05 13.46
N ASP A 42 -3.90 1.26 13.58
CA ASP A 42 -4.88 2.23 14.06
C ASP A 42 -5.72 2.78 12.91
N TYR A 43 -7.04 2.75 13.08
CA TYR A 43 -7.98 3.24 12.09
C TYR A 43 -8.63 4.55 12.56
N PHE A 44 -8.59 5.56 11.70
CA PHE A 44 -9.34 6.79 11.94
C PHE A 44 -10.84 6.55 11.72
N VAL A 45 -11.63 6.67 12.79
CA VAL A 45 -13.09 6.55 12.75
C VAL A 45 -13.71 7.91 12.98
N MET A 46 -14.62 8.28 12.08
CA MET A 46 -15.34 9.55 12.13
C MET A 46 -16.82 9.28 11.92
N TRP A 47 -17.63 9.74 12.87
CA TRP A 47 -19.09 9.60 12.86
C TRP A 47 -19.81 10.96 12.87
N ASP A 48 -19.07 12.07 12.64
CA ASP A 48 -19.68 13.39 12.53
C ASP A 48 -20.56 13.47 11.28
N GLU A 49 -21.88 13.56 11.47
CA GLU A 49 -22.86 13.58 10.39
C GLU A 49 -22.63 14.73 9.42
N LYS A 50 -22.15 15.91 9.86
CA LYS A 50 -21.90 17.04 8.97
C LYS A 50 -20.79 16.72 8.00
N ILE A 51 -19.72 16.06 8.47
CA ILE A 51 -18.62 15.65 7.61
C ILE A 51 -19.04 14.47 6.74
N MET A 52 -19.71 13.46 7.31
CA MET A 52 -20.20 12.31 6.56
C MET A 52 -21.15 12.70 5.43
N ASN A 53 -22.03 13.68 5.64
CA ASN A 53 -22.93 14.21 4.61
C ASN A 53 -22.19 15.01 3.51
N CYS A 54 -20.98 15.48 3.78
CA CYS A 54 -20.10 16.08 2.77
C CYS A 54 -19.23 15.04 2.04
N LEU A 55 -19.07 13.84 2.59
CA LEU A 55 -18.40 12.74 1.91
C LEU A 55 -19.34 12.19 0.86
N ILE A 56 -19.04 12.48 -0.40
CA ILE A 56 -19.73 11.90 -1.55
C ILE A 56 -19.53 10.39 -1.47
N HIS A 57 -20.62 9.64 -1.26
CA HIS A 57 -20.58 8.17 -1.28
C HIS A 57 -19.96 7.74 -2.61
N SER A 58 -19.09 6.74 -2.64
CA SER A 58 -18.42 6.32 -3.88
C SER A 58 -19.36 5.76 -4.98
N ASP A 59 -20.67 5.79 -4.73
CA ASP A 59 -21.74 5.51 -5.69
C ASP A 59 -22.22 6.77 -6.44
N ASP A 60 -21.99 7.96 -5.89
CA ASP A 60 -22.17 9.25 -6.57
C ASP A 60 -20.98 9.50 -7.50
N LYS A 61 -21.00 8.79 -8.63
CA LYS A 61 -20.10 8.89 -9.79
C LYS A 61 -18.69 9.46 -9.48
N PRO A 62 -17.84 8.74 -8.72
CA PRO A 62 -16.41 8.80 -9.02
C PRO A 62 -16.30 8.53 -10.53
N THR A 63 -15.59 9.40 -11.26
CA THR A 63 -15.49 9.23 -12.72
C THR A 63 -15.13 7.78 -13.02
N SER A 64 -15.78 7.17 -14.00
CA SER A 64 -15.56 5.77 -14.40
C SER A 64 -14.07 5.41 -14.57
N LYS A 65 -13.23 6.43 -14.80
CA LYS A 65 -11.76 6.39 -14.79
C LYS A 65 -11.14 6.17 -13.41
N ALA A 66 -11.58 6.89 -12.37
CA ALA A 66 -11.14 6.70 -10.98
C ALA A 66 -11.55 5.32 -10.46
N ARG A 67 -12.79 4.88 -10.75
CA ARG A 67 -13.21 3.49 -10.48
C ARG A 67 -12.35 2.49 -11.25
N ARG A 68 -12.11 2.64 -12.55
CA ARG A 68 -11.22 1.71 -13.30
C ARG A 68 -9.75 1.75 -12.84
N GLN A 69 -9.28 2.81 -12.20
CA GLN A 69 -7.91 2.89 -11.65
C GLN A 69 -7.82 2.28 -10.25
N LEU A 70 -8.85 2.42 -9.42
CA LEU A 70 -9.02 1.70 -8.15
C LEU A 70 -9.31 0.21 -8.40
N PHE A 71 -10.26 -0.13 -9.26
CA PHE A 71 -10.59 -1.50 -9.71
C PHE A 71 -9.63 -2.07 -10.76
N LYS A 72 -8.55 -1.36 -11.16
CA LYS A 72 -7.38 -2.04 -11.73
C LYS A 72 -6.60 -2.83 -10.66
N LEU A 73 -7.07 -2.79 -9.40
CA LEU A 73 -6.82 -3.80 -8.36
C LEU A 73 -7.71 -5.06 -8.51
N GLU A 74 -8.57 -5.16 -9.54
CA GLU A 74 -9.07 -6.46 -9.95
C GLU A 74 -7.86 -7.29 -10.39
N LEU A 75 -7.59 -8.35 -9.63
CA LEU A 75 -6.73 -9.45 -10.07
C LEU A 75 -7.10 -9.77 -11.52
N PRO A 76 -6.14 -9.81 -12.46
CA PRO A 76 -6.43 -9.92 -13.89
C PRO A 76 -7.44 -11.05 -14.12
N ALA A 77 -8.62 -10.68 -14.64
CA ALA A 77 -9.69 -11.62 -14.95
C ALA A 77 -9.14 -12.68 -15.92
N GLY A 78 -8.99 -13.91 -15.42
CA GLY A 78 -8.35 -15.02 -16.15
C GLY A 78 -7.11 -15.60 -15.47
N VAL A 79 -6.61 -15.01 -14.38
CA VAL A 79 -5.59 -15.63 -13.52
C VAL A 79 -6.23 -16.07 -12.20
N VAL A 80 -7.19 -16.99 -12.28
CA VAL A 80 -7.28 -18.06 -11.26
C VAL A 80 -6.16 -19.06 -11.55
N LYS A 81 -4.91 -18.58 -11.66
CA LYS A 81 -3.89 -19.31 -10.94
C LYS A 81 -4.22 -18.91 -9.52
N THR A 82 -4.73 -19.86 -8.75
CA THR A 82 -4.33 -19.91 -7.34
C THR A 82 -2.89 -19.43 -7.34
N VAL A 83 -2.67 -18.17 -6.91
CA VAL A 83 -1.45 -17.86 -6.20
C VAL A 83 -1.65 -18.69 -4.95
N VAL A 84 -1.41 -20.01 -5.09
CA VAL A 84 -0.55 -20.69 -4.16
C VAL A 84 0.56 -19.65 -4.06
N LYS A 85 0.51 -18.83 -3.00
CA LYS A 85 1.73 -18.43 -2.34
C LYS A 85 2.32 -19.79 -2.06
N GLU A 86 3.02 -20.32 -3.06
CA GLU A 86 4.19 -21.08 -2.83
C GLU A 86 5.05 -20.03 -2.13
N THR A 87 4.80 -19.88 -0.82
CA THR A 87 5.83 -20.09 0.17
C THR A 87 6.45 -21.48 -0.09
N LYS A 88 6.93 -21.74 -1.30
CA LYS A 88 8.33 -21.98 -1.51
C LYS A 88 9.05 -20.78 -0.84
N PHE A 89 9.06 -20.80 0.49
CA PHE A 89 10.33 -21.03 1.16
C PHE A 89 10.88 -22.28 0.48
N ALA A 90 11.40 -22.12 -0.75
CA ALA A 90 12.39 -23.01 -1.25
C ALA A 90 13.36 -22.94 -0.10
N LYS A 91 13.51 -24.06 0.61
CA LYS A 91 14.71 -24.35 1.37
C LYS A 91 15.83 -24.41 0.34
N SER A 92 16.07 -23.29 -0.35
CA SER A 92 17.35 -22.91 -0.87
C SER A 92 18.16 -22.86 0.40
N SER A 93 18.76 -23.99 0.74
CA SER A 93 19.86 -24.06 1.69
C SER A 93 21.03 -23.33 1.05
N ASP A 94 20.85 -22.06 0.74
CA ASP A 94 21.92 -21.20 0.30
C ASP A 94 22.86 -21.13 1.51
N SER A 95 23.94 -21.89 1.46
CA SER A 95 24.92 -21.96 2.53
C SER A 95 25.52 -20.59 2.86
N LYS A 96 25.32 -19.60 1.98
CA LYS A 96 25.75 -18.21 2.14
C LYS A 96 24.62 -17.27 2.58
N TRP A 97 23.44 -17.75 2.95
CA TRP A 97 22.31 -16.89 3.34
C TRP A 97 22.69 -15.94 4.48
N LEU A 98 23.45 -16.43 5.47
CA LEU A 98 23.87 -15.63 6.62
C LEU A 98 24.83 -14.52 6.20
N SER A 99 25.85 -14.84 5.38
CA SER A 99 26.78 -13.84 4.87
C SER A 99 26.07 -12.79 4.04
N LYS A 100 25.15 -13.19 3.14
CA LYS A 100 24.33 -12.24 2.36
C LYS A 100 23.46 -11.34 3.25
N ALA A 101 22.87 -11.90 4.32
CA ALA A 101 22.09 -11.12 5.27
C ALA A 101 22.99 -10.12 6.02
N GLN A 102 24.18 -10.54 6.47
CA GLN A 102 25.16 -9.67 7.12
C GLN A 102 25.63 -8.55 6.21
N ASP A 103 26.00 -8.87 4.96
CA ASP A 103 26.41 -7.89 3.95
C ASP A 103 25.31 -6.85 3.75
N LYS A 104 24.05 -7.29 3.63
CA LYS A 104 22.89 -6.40 3.48
C LYS A 104 22.62 -5.55 4.73
N MET A 105 22.83 -6.10 5.93
CA MET A 105 22.70 -5.34 7.19
C MET A 105 23.80 -4.29 7.34
N LEU A 106 24.99 -4.53 6.76
CA LEU A 106 26.13 -3.62 6.78
C LEU A 106 26.14 -2.60 5.63
N ASP A 107 25.29 -2.77 4.62
CA ASP A 107 25.11 -1.80 3.52
C ASP A 107 24.30 -0.57 3.98
N PHE A 108 24.88 0.22 4.88
CA PHE A 108 24.31 1.47 5.37
C PHE A 108 24.02 2.48 4.24
N PRO A 109 24.87 2.63 3.20
CA PRO A 109 24.56 3.50 2.06
C PRO A 109 23.25 3.12 1.37
N GLU A 110 23.04 1.83 1.05
CA GLU A 110 21.81 1.36 0.41
C GLU A 110 20.59 1.56 1.32
N GLN A 111 20.69 1.18 2.60
CA GLN A 111 19.61 1.36 3.58
C GLN A 111 19.22 2.83 3.75
N ARG A 112 20.21 3.73 3.81
CA ARG A 112 19.99 5.17 3.89
C ARG A 112 19.33 5.70 2.61
N ALA A 113 19.77 5.25 1.45
CA ALA A 113 19.18 5.63 0.17
C ALA A 113 17.72 5.19 0.08
N ALA A 114 17.39 3.97 0.49
CA ALA A 114 16.03 3.45 0.55
C ALA A 114 15.14 4.25 1.51
N THR A 115 15.63 4.56 2.71
CA THR A 115 14.89 5.37 3.69
C THR A 115 14.62 6.79 3.18
N GLN A 116 15.62 7.41 2.56
CA GLN A 116 15.47 8.74 1.95
C GLN A 116 14.53 8.73 0.74
N LEU A 117 14.49 7.62 0.00
CA LEU A 117 13.61 7.45 -1.14
C LEU A 117 12.13 7.46 -0.71
N VAL A 118 11.76 6.78 0.38
CA VAL A 118 10.39 6.81 0.95
C VAL A 118 9.92 8.25 1.15
N GLY A 119 10.68 9.06 1.89
CA GLY A 119 10.32 10.45 2.17
C GLY A 119 10.30 11.33 0.91
N LYS A 120 11.14 11.02 -0.08
CA LYS A 120 11.18 11.75 -1.35
C LYS A 120 9.98 11.42 -2.23
N LEU A 121 9.59 10.15 -2.35
CA LEU A 121 8.41 9.70 -3.10
C LEU A 121 7.14 10.30 -2.53
N TYR A 122 7.00 10.36 -1.20
CA TYR A 122 5.89 11.05 -0.55
C TYR A 122 5.81 12.54 -0.94
N LYS A 123 6.94 13.25 -0.90
CA LYS A 123 7.01 14.67 -1.30
C LYS A 123 6.66 14.86 -2.78
N LEU A 124 7.15 14.01 -3.66
CA LEU A 124 6.84 14.05 -5.09
C LEU A 124 5.36 13.75 -5.37
N CYS A 125 4.77 12.78 -4.67
CA CYS A 125 3.34 12.50 -4.72
C CYS A 125 2.50 13.74 -4.33
N ARG A 126 2.87 14.38 -3.22
CA ARG A 126 2.22 15.62 -2.78
C ARG A 126 2.38 16.73 -3.81
N GLN A 127 3.57 16.96 -4.35
CA GLN A 127 3.82 17.99 -5.36
C GLN A 127 3.05 17.72 -6.66
N ALA A 128 2.99 16.46 -7.11
CA ALA A 128 2.25 16.08 -8.31
C ALA A 128 0.73 16.23 -8.15
N SER A 129 0.22 16.08 -6.93
CA SER A 129 -1.19 16.28 -6.62
C SER A 129 -1.56 17.74 -6.39
N GLU A 130 -0.61 18.64 -6.11
CA GLU A 130 -0.90 20.07 -5.90
C GLU A 130 -1.42 20.75 -7.19
N ARG A 131 -2.50 21.51 -7.04
CA ARG A 131 -3.15 22.32 -8.08
C ARG A 131 -3.18 23.79 -7.67
N PRO A 132 -3.44 24.73 -8.60
CA PRO A 132 -3.56 26.14 -8.28
C PRO A 132 -4.56 26.39 -7.13
N ARG A 133 -4.27 27.38 -6.28
CA ARG A 133 -5.06 27.75 -5.09
C ARG A 133 -5.07 26.70 -3.97
N GLY A 134 -4.11 25.76 -3.96
CA GLY A 134 -3.96 24.78 -2.89
C GLY A 134 -4.95 23.61 -2.94
N ALA A 135 -5.64 23.43 -4.06
CA ALA A 135 -6.42 22.22 -4.29
C ALA A 135 -5.49 21.02 -4.52
N PHE A 136 -5.96 19.82 -4.20
CA PHE A 136 -5.24 18.57 -4.46
C PHE A 136 -6.02 17.70 -5.44
N ASP A 137 -5.34 17.18 -6.46
CA ASP A 137 -5.85 16.18 -7.39
C ASP A 137 -5.16 14.85 -7.11
N LEU A 138 -5.79 14.04 -6.26
CA LEU A 138 -5.31 12.71 -5.90
C LEU A 138 -5.40 11.72 -7.08
N PHE A 139 -6.09 12.08 -8.17
CA PHE A 139 -6.24 11.25 -9.35
C PHE A 139 -5.26 11.59 -10.48
N ASP A 140 -4.34 12.53 -10.22
CA ASP A 140 -3.23 12.78 -11.11
C ASP A 140 -2.42 11.49 -11.33
N LYS A 141 -2.11 11.17 -12.59
CA LYS A 141 -1.43 9.91 -12.94
C LYS A 141 -0.05 9.81 -12.28
N ASP A 142 0.65 10.94 -12.15
CA ASP A 142 1.99 10.99 -11.59
C ASP A 142 1.92 10.90 -10.07
N ALA A 143 0.93 11.58 -9.46
CA ALA A 143 0.65 11.42 -8.04
C ALA A 143 0.34 9.96 -7.68
N ILE A 144 -0.52 9.28 -8.45
CA ILE A 144 -0.82 7.85 -8.26
C ILE A 144 0.44 6.99 -8.42
N ALA A 145 1.27 7.25 -9.44
CA ALA A 145 2.50 6.51 -9.65
C ALA A 145 3.49 6.68 -8.48
N TYR A 146 3.67 7.90 -7.99
CA TYR A 146 4.49 8.18 -6.81
C TYR A 146 3.90 7.58 -5.53
N ALA A 147 2.58 7.60 -5.35
CA ALA A 147 1.92 6.97 -4.21
C ALA A 147 2.12 5.44 -4.18
N ARG A 148 2.06 4.79 -5.36
CA ARG A 148 2.34 3.36 -5.49
C ARG A 148 3.80 3.04 -5.21
N ALA A 149 4.73 3.78 -5.82
CA ALA A 149 6.15 3.61 -5.55
C ALA A 149 6.49 3.87 -4.08
N TYR A 150 5.82 4.85 -3.44
CA TYR A 150 5.95 5.11 -2.01
C TYR A 150 5.54 3.88 -1.19
N LYS A 151 4.40 3.27 -1.51
CA LYS A 151 3.95 2.03 -0.85
C LYS A 151 4.95 0.90 -1.05
N ASP A 152 5.34 0.61 -2.30
CA ASP A 152 6.34 -0.41 -2.62
C ASP A 152 7.65 -0.20 -1.84
N SER A 153 8.05 1.06 -1.65
CA SER A 153 9.26 1.44 -0.90
C SER A 153 9.18 1.20 0.61
N MET A 154 7.98 1.12 1.19
CA MET A 154 7.80 0.71 2.58
C MET A 154 7.87 -0.81 2.72
N ASP A 155 7.26 -1.54 1.77
CA ASP A 155 7.21 -3.00 1.78
C ASP A 155 8.58 -3.62 1.49
N ILE A 156 9.39 -3.00 0.62
CA ILE A 156 10.72 -3.50 0.25
C ILE A 156 11.68 -3.61 1.45
N GLN A 157 11.51 -2.75 2.45
CA GLN A 157 12.33 -2.80 3.66
C GLN A 157 12.03 -4.04 4.50
N LYS A 158 10.79 -4.53 4.47
CA LYS A 158 10.33 -5.70 5.24
C LYS A 158 10.49 -7.00 4.47
N HIS A 159 10.17 -6.99 3.18
CA HIS A 159 9.99 -8.21 2.39
C HIS A 159 10.94 -8.32 1.19
N GLY A 160 11.77 -7.30 0.95
CA GLY A 160 12.46 -7.15 -0.34
C GLY A 160 11.46 -6.90 -1.47
N GLY A 161 11.91 -7.04 -2.71
CA GLY A 161 11.09 -6.77 -3.88
C GLY A 161 11.66 -5.63 -4.72
N VAL A 162 10.79 -4.97 -5.49
CA VAL A 162 11.19 -3.97 -6.48
C VAL A 162 10.19 -2.83 -6.49
N ILE A 163 10.68 -1.59 -6.51
CA ILE A 163 9.86 -0.39 -6.53
C ILE A 163 9.54 -0.02 -7.97
N ASN A 164 8.26 -0.09 -8.34
CA ASN A 164 7.84 0.21 -9.70
C ASN A 164 7.54 1.70 -9.86
N LEU A 165 8.28 2.36 -10.74
CA LEU A 165 8.03 3.75 -11.10
C LEU A 165 8.23 3.92 -12.62
N PRO A 166 7.31 4.60 -13.34
CA PRO A 166 7.51 4.89 -14.76
C PRO A 166 8.82 5.63 -15.02
N GLN A 167 9.55 5.24 -16.07
CA GLN A 167 10.90 5.75 -16.34
C GLN A 167 10.97 7.28 -16.44
N ARG A 168 9.97 7.92 -17.05
CA ARG A 168 9.88 9.39 -17.15
C ARG A 168 9.85 10.11 -15.80
N LEU A 169 9.46 9.41 -14.72
CA LEU A 169 9.40 9.96 -13.37
C LEU A 169 10.69 9.73 -12.56
N HIS A 170 11.63 8.93 -13.08
CA HIS A 170 12.93 8.66 -12.45
C HIS A 170 13.82 9.91 -12.45
N GLU A 171 13.67 10.77 -13.45
CA GLU A 171 14.45 12.00 -13.61
C GLU A 171 14.29 12.97 -12.42
N ASN A 172 13.17 12.88 -11.70
CA ASN A 172 12.89 13.68 -10.50
C ASN A 172 13.60 13.14 -9.23
N LEU A 173 14.31 12.03 -9.35
CA LEU A 173 15.06 11.39 -8.28
C LEU A 173 16.57 11.47 -8.53
N PRO A 174 17.40 11.65 -7.50
CA PRO A 174 18.85 11.54 -7.61
C PRO A 174 19.29 10.20 -8.22
N LYS A 175 20.36 10.21 -9.02
CA LYS A 175 20.90 9.01 -9.69
C LYS A 175 21.14 7.81 -8.75
N ALA A 176 21.60 8.07 -7.54
CA ALA A 176 21.82 7.02 -6.54
C ALA A 176 20.52 6.28 -6.16
N GLN A 177 19.38 6.97 -6.15
CA GLN A 177 18.08 6.38 -5.83
C GLN A 177 17.43 5.68 -7.04
N GLN A 178 17.78 6.10 -8.26
CA GLN A 178 17.27 5.48 -9.49
C GLN A 178 17.71 4.01 -9.61
N GLN A 179 18.87 3.65 -9.05
CA GLN A 179 19.38 2.27 -9.07
C GLN A 179 18.52 1.27 -8.29
N ILE A 180 17.67 1.75 -7.38
CA ILE A 180 16.78 0.94 -6.53
C ILE A 180 15.43 0.66 -7.25
N LEU A 181 15.13 1.40 -8.32
CA LEU A 181 13.85 1.35 -9.01
C LEU A 181 13.87 0.34 -10.16
N SER A 182 12.74 -0.33 -10.40
CA SER A 182 12.47 -0.93 -11.71
C SER A 182 11.79 0.06 -12.64
N SER A 183 12.26 0.07 -13.88
CA SER A 183 11.53 0.67 -15.00
C SER A 183 10.53 -0.36 -15.52
N ASN A 184 9.24 -0.10 -15.32
CA ASN A 184 8.22 -0.74 -16.16
C ASN A 184 8.11 0.05 -17.45
N VAL A 185 8.33 -0.62 -18.57
CA VAL A 185 7.97 -0.11 -19.89
C VAL A 185 6.45 -0.24 -19.98
N GLU A 186 5.73 0.88 -19.92
CA GLU A 186 4.29 0.94 -20.21
C GLU A 186 4.01 0.69 -21.71
#